data_AF-A0A917IPY1-F1
#
_entry.id   AF-A0A917IPY1-F1
#
_cell.length_a   1.000
_cell.length_b   1.000
_cell.length_c   1.000
_cell.angle_alpha   90.00
_cell.angle_beta   90.00
_cell.angle_gamma   90.00
#
_symmetry.space_group_name_H-M   'P 1'
#
loop_
_entity.id
_entity.type
_entity.pdbx_description
1 polymer ?
#
loop_
_entity_poly.entity_id
_entity_poly.type
_entity_poly.pdbx_seq_one_letter_code
_entity_poly.pdbx_strand_id
1 'polypeptide(L)'
;MWLSYFIPAPGLKIPLLIVQLQQIKPKSANMEWVVVIVIGLIALLIYTSIAKKNLLKQMEQEGYDVTNRIENIRYLSGHPDIDNGILFSSLFKRGDFLYIMQATYALKWQYKFSGSIPLSDITNITLMDESYTTSEWVTRPDYFNRNQTRTVQENTRHEAARLRISWRDGRFLHQTTFAYRGYNAINKATKARNILIRHIQQPA
;
A
#
# COMPACT_ATOMS: atom_id res chain seq x y z
N MET A 1 -34.24 23.94 0.16
CA MET A 1 -35.00 23.21 -0.89
C MET A 1 -33.97 22.70 -1.89
N TRP A 2 -34.06 21.46 -2.38
CA TRP A 2 -33.05 20.68 -3.15
C TRP A 2 -32.14 19.75 -2.32
N LEU A 3 -32.73 18.70 -1.74
CA LEU A 3 -32.03 17.45 -1.41
C LEU A 3 -33.00 16.30 -1.72
N SER A 4 -33.06 15.91 -2.99
CA SER A 4 -33.73 14.68 -3.42
C SER A 4 -32.84 14.02 -4.48
N TYR A 5 -32.78 12.69 -4.41
CA TYR A 5 -32.00 11.77 -5.25
C TYR A 5 -30.57 11.45 -4.78
N PHE A 6 -30.46 10.87 -3.58
CA PHE A 6 -29.52 9.77 -3.38
C PHE A 6 -30.33 8.48 -3.30
N ILE A 7 -30.37 7.73 -4.41
CA ILE A 7 -30.94 6.37 -4.42
C ILE A 7 -29.81 5.43 -4.00
N PRO A 8 -29.84 4.81 -2.81
CA PRO A 8 -28.83 3.84 -2.42
C PRO A 8 -28.99 2.57 -3.27
N ALA A 9 -27.87 2.00 -3.69
CA ALA A 9 -27.85 0.70 -4.37
C ALA A 9 -28.50 -0.38 -3.47
N PRO A 10 -29.28 -1.31 -4.05
CA PRO A 10 -29.98 -2.34 -3.29
C PRO A 10 -28.97 -3.25 -2.57
N GLY A 11 -29.10 -3.35 -1.24
CA GLY A 11 -28.30 -4.24 -0.39
C GLY A 11 -27.50 -3.57 0.74
N LEU A 12 -27.45 -2.23 0.80
CA LEU A 12 -26.75 -1.51 1.87
C LEU A 12 -27.64 -1.31 3.11
N LYS A 13 -27.32 -2.03 4.20
CA LYS A 13 -27.76 -1.70 5.57
C LYS A 13 -27.05 -0.43 6.10
N ILE A 14 -27.09 0.66 5.34
CA ILE A 14 -26.57 1.99 5.72
C ILE A 14 -27.57 2.92 6.45
N PRO A 15 -28.92 2.74 6.42
CA PRO A 15 -29.80 3.83 6.82
C PRO A 15 -29.71 4.20 8.31
N LEU A 16 -29.32 3.27 9.19
CA LEU A 16 -29.32 3.54 10.64
C LEU A 16 -28.21 4.51 11.09
N LEU A 17 -27.02 4.43 10.50
CA LEU A 17 -25.87 5.24 10.95
C LEU A 17 -25.95 6.69 10.45
N ILE A 18 -26.52 6.89 9.26
CA ILE A 18 -26.76 8.21 8.66
C ILE A 18 -27.80 8.98 9.47
N VAL A 19 -28.88 8.29 9.89
CA VAL A 19 -29.99 8.88 10.67
C VAL A 19 -29.53 9.35 12.05
N GLN A 20 -28.59 8.65 12.69
CA GLN A 20 -28.05 9.08 13.98
C GLN A 20 -27.13 10.29 13.89
N LEU A 21 -26.36 10.44 12.81
CA LEU A 21 -25.46 11.59 12.62
C LEU A 21 -26.21 12.90 12.29
N GLN A 22 -27.42 12.81 11.72
CA GLN A 22 -28.27 13.97 11.42
C GLN A 22 -28.88 14.63 12.67
N GLN A 23 -28.87 13.98 13.83
CA GLN A 23 -29.43 14.55 15.07
C GLN A 23 -28.45 15.45 15.85
N ILE A 24 -27.20 15.58 15.39
CA ILE A 24 -26.21 16.43 16.04
C ILE A 24 -26.45 17.88 15.60
N LYS A 25 -27.10 18.69 16.45
CA LYS A 25 -27.26 20.14 16.21
C LYS A 25 -25.92 20.87 16.41
N PRO A 26 -25.35 21.47 15.35
CA PRO A 26 -24.13 22.25 15.46
C PRO A 26 -24.36 23.58 16.21
N LYS A 27 -23.40 23.97 17.05
CA LYS A 27 -23.50 25.10 18.00
C LYS A 27 -23.07 26.43 17.37
N SER A 28 -22.47 26.41 16.17
CA SER A 28 -22.07 27.59 15.39
C SER A 28 -21.95 27.24 13.89
N ALA A 29 -22.03 28.23 13.01
CA ALA A 29 -21.92 28.03 11.55
C ALA A 29 -20.62 27.33 11.12
N ASN A 30 -19.52 27.51 11.87
CA ASN A 30 -18.26 26.81 11.61
C ASN A 30 -18.36 25.31 11.94
N MET A 31 -19.23 24.93 12.87
CA MET A 31 -19.47 23.54 13.28
C MET A 31 -20.34 22.79 12.26
N GLU A 32 -21.19 23.49 11.50
CA GLU A 32 -21.95 22.91 10.37
C GLU A 32 -21.03 22.43 9.24
N TRP A 33 -20.08 23.27 8.82
CA TRP A 33 -19.12 22.92 7.76
C TRP A 33 -18.21 21.76 8.15
N VAL A 34 -17.80 21.68 9.43
CA VAL A 34 -17.01 20.55 9.94
C VAL A 34 -17.79 19.25 9.82
N VAL A 35 -19.08 19.24 10.17
CA VAL A 35 -19.93 18.04 10.05
C VAL A 35 -20.06 17.61 8.58
N VAL A 36 -20.26 18.54 7.66
CA VAL A 36 -20.34 18.24 6.21
C VAL A 36 -19.02 17.65 5.69
N ILE A 37 -17.88 18.23 6.08
CA ILE A 37 -16.55 17.74 5.68
C ILE A 37 -16.33 16.31 6.22
N VAL A 38 -16.68 16.05 7.49
CA VAL A 38 -16.52 14.74 8.10
C VAL A 38 -17.39 13.70 7.41
N ILE A 39 -18.66 14.00 7.12
CA ILE A 39 -19.55 13.09 6.39
C ILE A 39 -19.01 12.82 4.99
N GLY A 40 -18.51 13.84 4.29
CA GLY A 40 -17.88 13.71 2.98
C GLY A 40 -16.66 12.78 3.01
N LEU A 41 -15.79 12.92 4.01
CA LEU A 41 -14.62 12.06 4.20
C LEU A 41 -15.02 10.61 4.49
N ILE A 42 -16.03 10.38 5.34
CA ILE A 42 -16.54 9.03 5.62
C ILE A 42 -17.11 8.38 4.36
N ALA A 43 -17.93 9.12 3.59
CA ALA A 43 -18.49 8.62 2.33
C ALA A 43 -17.37 8.25 1.33
N LEU A 44 -16.32 9.07 1.24
CA LEU A 44 -15.15 8.80 0.41
C LEU A 44 -14.39 7.53 0.85
N LEU A 45 -14.18 7.33 2.15
CA LEU A 45 -13.55 6.12 2.69
C LEU A 45 -14.37 4.85 2.43
N ILE A 46 -15.70 4.95 2.52
CA ILE A 46 -16.60 3.83 2.19
C ILE A 46 -16.54 3.51 0.69
N TYR A 47 -16.62 4.55 -0.16
CA TYR A 47 -16.56 4.39 -1.61
C TYR A 47 -15.25 3.70 -2.05
N THR A 48 -14.10 4.18 -1.56
CA THR A 48 -12.80 3.58 -1.87
C THR A 48 -12.69 2.14 -1.39
N SER A 49 -13.25 1.81 -0.23
CA SER A 49 -13.27 0.44 0.31
C SER A 49 -14.10 -0.52 -0.54
N ILE A 50 -15.28 -0.09 -1.01
CA ILE A 50 -16.13 -0.89 -1.89
C ILE A 50 -15.45 -1.10 -3.25
N ALA A 51 -14.90 -0.04 -3.84
CA ALA A 51 -14.20 -0.11 -5.12
C ALA A 51 -13.00 -1.07 -5.05
N LYS A 52 -12.20 -1.01 -3.98
CA LYS A 52 -11.10 -1.97 -3.75
C LYS A 52 -11.62 -3.41 -3.68
N LYS A 53 -12.69 -3.66 -2.93
CA LYS A 53 -13.26 -5.03 -2.81
C LYS A 53 -13.75 -5.58 -4.14
N ASN A 54 -14.45 -4.77 -4.93
CA ASN A 54 -14.96 -5.21 -6.23
C ASN A 54 -13.81 -5.53 -7.20
N LEU A 55 -12.76 -4.71 -7.21
CA LEU A 55 -11.57 -4.96 -8.01
C LEU A 55 -10.86 -6.26 -7.61
N LEU A 56 -10.68 -6.49 -6.30
CA LEU A 56 -10.07 -7.72 -5.82
C LEU A 56 -10.90 -8.96 -6.21
N LYS A 57 -12.24 -8.88 -6.12
CA LYS A 57 -13.12 -9.96 -6.60
C LYS A 57 -12.97 -10.21 -8.10
N GLN A 58 -12.87 -9.16 -8.90
CA GLN A 58 -12.65 -9.29 -10.34
C GLN A 58 -11.30 -9.98 -10.62
N MET A 59 -10.23 -9.58 -9.92
CA MET A 59 -8.93 -10.23 -10.06
C MET A 59 -8.97 -11.71 -9.64
N GLU A 60 -9.69 -12.04 -8.57
CA GLU A 60 -9.89 -13.42 -8.16
C GLU A 60 -10.62 -14.24 -9.23
N GLN A 61 -11.65 -13.66 -9.87
CA GLN A 61 -12.36 -14.26 -11.01
C GLN A 61 -11.45 -14.44 -12.24
N GLU A 62 -10.47 -13.56 -12.43
CA GLU A 62 -9.46 -13.65 -13.48
C GLU A 62 -8.32 -14.65 -13.16
N GLY A 63 -8.35 -15.26 -11.96
CA GLY A 63 -7.41 -16.30 -11.53
C GLY A 63 -6.17 -15.79 -10.79
N TYR A 64 -6.18 -14.55 -10.31
CA TYR A 64 -5.10 -14.02 -9.48
C TYR A 64 -5.22 -14.50 -8.03
N ASP A 65 -4.08 -14.86 -7.41
CA ASP A 65 -4.02 -15.12 -5.96
C ASP A 65 -4.07 -13.81 -5.19
N VAL A 66 -5.29 -13.43 -4.84
CA VAL A 66 -5.58 -12.22 -4.06
C VAL A 66 -5.23 -12.41 -2.59
N THR A 67 -5.19 -13.64 -2.08
CA THR A 67 -4.97 -13.95 -0.66
C THR A 67 -3.51 -13.75 -0.28
N ASN A 68 -2.60 -14.23 -1.13
CA ASN A 68 -1.16 -14.14 -0.92
C ASN A 68 -0.50 -12.97 -1.67
N ARG A 69 -1.27 -11.96 -2.06
CA ARG A 69 -0.70 -10.79 -2.74
C ARG A 69 0.27 -10.01 -1.86
N ILE A 70 1.29 -9.42 -2.48
CA ILE A 70 2.27 -8.56 -1.82
C ILE A 70 1.94 -7.12 -2.21
N GLU A 71 1.42 -6.33 -1.28
CA GLU A 71 1.02 -4.93 -1.52
C GLU A 71 2.07 -3.91 -1.04
N ASN A 72 1.96 -2.68 -1.56
CA ASN A 72 2.66 -1.48 -1.07
C ASN A 72 4.19 -1.59 -1.14
N ILE A 73 4.68 -2.15 -2.25
CA ILE A 73 6.11 -2.27 -2.51
C ILE A 73 6.50 -1.28 -3.60
N ARG A 74 7.69 -0.72 -3.51
CA ARG A 74 8.22 0.15 -4.57
C ARG A 74 9.07 -0.68 -5.52
N TYR A 75 8.67 -0.81 -6.77
CA TYR A 75 9.55 -1.36 -7.81
C TYR A 75 10.65 -0.33 -8.11
N LEU A 76 11.90 -0.77 -8.08
CA LEU A 76 13.05 0.07 -8.40
C LEU A 76 13.48 -0.11 -9.85
N SER A 77 13.83 -1.33 -10.24
CA SER A 77 14.40 -1.64 -11.56
C SER A 77 14.58 -3.15 -11.78
N GLY A 78 14.97 -3.53 -12.99
CA GLY A 78 15.55 -4.85 -13.31
C GLY A 78 14.66 -5.79 -14.12
N HIS A 79 13.40 -5.44 -14.35
CA HIS A 79 12.52 -6.13 -15.29
C HIS A 79 12.70 -5.54 -16.70
N PRO A 80 12.85 -6.36 -17.77
CA PRO A 80 13.11 -5.87 -19.12
C PRO A 80 11.98 -5.00 -19.68
N ASP A 81 10.72 -5.33 -19.35
CA ASP A 81 9.55 -4.58 -19.82
C ASP A 81 9.21 -3.32 -19.00
N ILE A 82 9.98 -3.02 -17.94
CA ILE A 82 9.67 -1.90 -17.03
C ILE A 82 10.86 -0.96 -16.92
N ASP A 83 10.82 0.10 -17.73
CA ASP A 83 11.89 1.11 -17.80
C ASP A 83 11.97 2.00 -16.55
N ASN A 84 10.84 2.28 -15.91
CA ASN A 84 10.73 3.27 -14.84
C ASN A 84 10.36 2.65 -13.49
N GLY A 85 10.91 3.20 -12.41
CA GLY A 85 10.54 2.83 -11.05
C GLY A 85 9.05 3.09 -10.78
N ILE A 86 8.39 2.17 -10.07
CA ILE A 86 6.96 2.27 -9.73
C ILE A 86 6.85 2.51 -8.23
N LEU A 87 6.34 3.68 -7.84
CA LEU A 87 6.25 4.09 -6.44
C LEU A 87 5.36 3.15 -5.60
N PHE A 88 4.22 2.75 -6.19
CA PHE A 88 3.26 1.86 -5.57
C PHE A 88 2.97 0.70 -6.50
N SER A 89 3.60 -0.42 -6.20
CA SER A 89 3.42 -1.67 -6.91
C SER A 89 2.96 -2.78 -5.98
N SER A 90 2.37 -3.80 -6.58
CA SER A 90 1.93 -5.02 -5.93
C SER A 90 2.35 -6.22 -6.78
N LEU A 91 2.58 -7.36 -6.12
CA LEU A 91 2.84 -8.63 -6.79
C LEU A 91 1.67 -9.58 -6.59
N PHE A 92 1.25 -10.22 -7.68
CA PHE A 92 0.19 -11.22 -7.69
C PHE A 92 0.66 -12.47 -8.44
N LYS A 93 0.39 -13.66 -7.89
CA LYS A 93 0.54 -14.91 -8.65
C LYS A 93 -0.71 -15.10 -9.53
N ARG A 94 -0.52 -15.57 -10.76
CA ARG A 94 -1.58 -16.11 -11.61
C ARG A 94 -1.00 -17.21 -12.50
N GLY A 95 -1.47 -18.44 -12.32
CA GLY A 95 -0.84 -19.61 -12.92
C GLY A 95 0.65 -19.69 -12.54
N ASP A 96 1.51 -19.88 -13.53
CA ASP A 96 2.96 -20.02 -13.36
C ASP A 96 3.73 -18.69 -13.43
N PHE A 97 3.04 -17.56 -13.33
CA PHE A 97 3.65 -16.24 -13.46
C PHE A 97 3.38 -15.37 -12.23
N LEU A 98 4.38 -14.55 -11.91
CA LEU A 98 4.33 -13.48 -10.93
C LEU A 98 4.16 -12.13 -11.64
N TYR A 99 2.99 -11.53 -11.49
CA TYR A 99 2.63 -10.27 -12.15
C TYR A 99 3.00 -9.08 -11.28
N ILE A 100 3.73 -8.11 -11.85
CA ILE A 100 4.03 -6.80 -11.28
C ILE A 100 2.94 -5.84 -11.73
N MET A 101 2.18 -5.32 -10.76
CA MET A 101 1.08 -4.40 -11.03
C MET A 101 1.37 -3.04 -10.42
N GLN A 102 1.11 -1.99 -11.19
CA GLN A 102 1.10 -0.62 -10.71
C GLN A 102 -0.28 -0.26 -10.17
N ALA A 103 -0.34 0.24 -8.93
CA ALA A 103 -1.54 0.80 -8.37
C ALA A 103 -1.73 2.23 -8.89
N THR A 104 -2.86 2.49 -9.56
CA THR A 104 -3.25 3.84 -9.98
C THR A 104 -4.25 4.39 -8.96
N TYR A 105 -3.88 5.45 -8.22
CA TYR A 105 -4.73 6.03 -7.16
C TYR A 105 -5.66 7.15 -7.65
N ALA A 106 -5.69 7.42 -8.96
CA ALA A 106 -6.49 8.51 -9.51
C ALA A 106 -7.98 8.14 -9.54
N LEU A 107 -8.64 8.11 -8.37
CA LEU A 107 -10.09 7.92 -8.13
C LEU A 107 -10.74 6.63 -8.66
N LYS A 108 -10.11 5.95 -9.62
CA LYS A 108 -10.44 4.63 -10.13
C LYS A 108 -9.38 3.68 -9.60
N TRP A 109 -9.79 2.76 -8.73
CA TRP A 109 -8.96 1.62 -8.37
C TRP A 109 -8.76 0.80 -9.65
N GLN A 110 -7.65 1.06 -10.34
CA GLN A 110 -7.25 0.36 -11.56
C GLN A 110 -5.82 -0.12 -11.37
N TYR A 111 -5.60 -1.38 -11.70
CA TYR A 111 -4.25 -1.93 -11.81
C TYR A 111 -3.81 -1.87 -13.26
N LYS A 112 -2.62 -1.35 -13.48
CA LYS A 112 -1.93 -1.47 -14.76
C LYS A 112 -0.91 -2.59 -14.63
N PHE A 113 -1.05 -3.63 -15.45
CA PHE A 113 -0.02 -4.64 -15.58
C PHE A 113 1.24 -4.00 -16.15
N SER A 114 2.37 -4.19 -15.47
CA SER A 114 3.66 -3.59 -15.86
C SER A 114 4.65 -4.64 -16.37
N GLY A 115 4.64 -5.86 -15.84
CA GLY A 115 5.53 -6.95 -16.29
C GLY A 115 5.28 -8.23 -15.51
N SER A 116 5.76 -9.36 -16.02
CA SER A 116 5.59 -10.68 -15.39
C SER A 116 6.89 -11.47 -15.35
N ILE A 117 7.10 -12.17 -14.24
CA ILE A 117 8.24 -13.06 -14.05
C ILE A 117 7.72 -14.51 -14.00
N PRO A 118 8.17 -15.41 -14.88
CA PRO A 118 7.84 -16.83 -14.78
C PRO A 118 8.38 -17.41 -13.47
N LEU A 119 7.57 -18.16 -12.73
CA LEU A 119 7.96 -18.73 -11.44
C LEU A 119 9.05 -19.79 -11.58
N SER A 120 9.03 -20.55 -12.69
CA SER A 120 10.06 -21.54 -13.05
C SER A 120 11.44 -20.92 -13.19
N ASP A 121 11.49 -19.65 -13.58
CA ASP A 121 12.71 -18.97 -13.96
C ASP A 121 13.35 -18.25 -12.78
N ILE A 122 12.66 -18.18 -11.64
CA ILE A 122 13.18 -17.58 -10.41
C ILE A 122 14.27 -18.49 -9.84
N THR A 123 15.50 -17.99 -9.85
CA THR A 123 16.68 -18.71 -9.36
C THR A 123 16.97 -18.40 -7.90
N ASN A 124 16.72 -17.18 -7.44
CA ASN A 124 16.99 -16.77 -6.06
C ASN A 124 16.13 -15.58 -5.63
N ILE A 125 15.81 -15.52 -4.34
CA ILE A 125 15.15 -14.38 -3.70
C ILE A 125 15.97 -13.93 -2.50
N THR A 126 16.62 -12.78 -2.63
CA THR A 126 17.53 -12.21 -1.64
C THR A 126 16.91 -11.02 -0.93
N LEU A 127 17.20 -10.89 0.36
CA LEU A 127 16.85 -9.73 1.18
C LEU A 127 18.10 -8.94 1.51
N MET A 128 17.99 -7.62 1.48
CA MET A 128 19.05 -6.71 1.90
C MET A 128 18.46 -5.76 2.93
N ASP A 129 19.04 -5.73 4.12
CA ASP A 129 18.71 -4.72 5.13
C ASP A 129 19.51 -3.46 4.81
N GLU A 130 18.81 -2.33 4.69
CA GLU A 130 19.39 -1.01 4.43
C GLU A 130 19.01 -0.03 5.54
N SER A 131 18.64 -0.56 6.70
CA SER A 131 18.29 0.26 7.85
C SER A 131 19.52 0.97 8.40
N TYR A 132 19.37 2.25 8.75
CA TYR A 132 20.42 3.05 9.37
C TYR A 132 19.84 3.99 10.42
N THR A 133 20.68 4.41 11.36
CA THR A 133 20.31 5.37 12.40
C THR A 133 21.12 6.64 12.19
N THR A 134 20.44 7.78 12.11
CA THR A 134 21.07 9.10 12.12
C THR A 134 20.96 9.68 13.52
N SER A 135 22.04 10.31 13.99
CA SER A 135 22.04 11.05 15.25
C SER A 135 22.23 12.53 14.96
N GLU A 136 21.33 13.35 15.48
CA GLU A 136 21.38 14.80 15.35
C GLU A 136 21.24 15.46 16.72
N TRP A 137 22.05 16.48 16.95
CA TRP A 137 21.93 17.32 18.13
C TRP A 137 20.92 18.41 17.84
N VAL A 138 19.83 18.43 18.58
CA VAL A 138 18.79 19.45 18.42
C VAL A 138 18.50 20.14 19.74
N THR A 139 18.23 21.43 19.64
CA THR A 139 17.95 22.29 20.78
C THR A 139 16.44 22.31 21.00
N ARG A 140 15.98 21.71 22.10
CA ARG A 140 14.57 21.74 22.51
C ARG A 140 14.34 22.74 23.63
N PRO A 141 13.16 23.38 23.70
CA PRO A 141 12.74 24.11 24.89
C PRO A 141 12.74 23.18 26.10
N ASP A 142 13.24 23.66 27.24
CA ASP A 142 13.08 22.92 28.49
C ASP A 142 11.64 23.07 28.98
N TYR A 143 10.90 21.95 28.97
CA TYR A 143 9.50 21.92 29.42
C TYR A 143 9.34 22.31 30.90
N PHE A 144 10.39 22.18 31.71
CA PHE A 144 10.39 22.57 33.13
C PHE A 144 10.82 24.02 33.34
N ASN A 145 11.59 24.59 32.42
CA ASN A 145 12.06 25.97 32.51
C ASN A 145 11.93 26.69 31.17
N ARG A 146 10.83 27.45 31.01
CA ARG A 146 10.48 28.15 29.75
C ARG A 146 11.58 29.08 29.21
N ASN A 147 12.53 29.50 30.02
CA ASN A 147 13.61 30.40 29.64
C ASN A 147 14.93 29.67 29.31
N GLN A 148 14.93 28.33 29.32
CA GLN A 148 16.10 27.52 29.01
C GLN A 148 15.82 26.58 27.85
N THR A 149 16.89 26.24 27.14
CA THR A 149 16.87 25.24 26.09
C THR A 149 17.87 24.14 26.43
N ARG A 150 17.50 22.89 26.14
CA ARG A 150 18.36 21.73 26.31
C ARG A 150 18.73 21.18 24.95
N THR A 151 20.03 20.98 24.75
CA THR A 151 20.54 20.24 23.59
C THR A 151 20.37 18.75 23.89
N VAL A 152 19.54 18.09 23.11
CA VAL A 152 19.27 16.65 23.21
C VAL A 152 19.76 15.99 21.94
N GLN A 153 20.44 14.85 22.09
CA GLN A 153 20.77 14.01 20.95
C GLN A 153 19.52 13.22 20.58
N GLU A 154 19.01 13.46 19.38
CA GLU A 154 17.91 12.71 18.81
C GLU A 154 18.44 11.69 17.83
N ASN A 155 17.96 10.45 18.00
CA ASN A 155 18.29 9.36 17.11
C ASN A 155 17.07 9.07 16.25
N THR A 156 17.19 9.32 14.95
CA THR A 156 16.15 8.99 13.97
C THR A 156 16.50 7.67 13.30
N ARG A 157 15.64 6.67 13.48
CA ARG A 157 15.81 5.36 12.82
C ARG A 157 15.15 5.38 11.45
N HIS A 158 15.94 5.15 10.41
CA HIS A 158 15.46 4.95 9.06
C HIS A 158 15.41 3.46 8.75
N GLU A 159 14.22 2.90 8.67
CA GLU A 159 14.02 1.50 8.32
C GLU A 159 13.79 1.35 6.81
N ALA A 160 14.66 0.57 6.16
CA ALA A 160 14.59 0.28 4.75
C ALA A 160 15.07 -1.15 4.49
N ALA A 161 14.44 -1.81 3.53
CA ALA A 161 14.87 -3.14 3.09
C ALA A 161 14.62 -3.28 1.58
N ARG A 162 15.49 -4.05 0.91
CA ARG A 162 15.29 -4.43 -0.49
C ARG A 162 15.03 -5.92 -0.61
N LEU A 163 14.08 -6.25 -1.46
CA LEU A 163 13.79 -7.60 -1.92
C LEU A 163 14.26 -7.70 -3.38
N ARG A 164 15.20 -8.60 -3.65
CA ARG A 164 15.73 -8.83 -5.00
C ARG A 164 15.33 -10.21 -5.47
N ILE A 165 14.68 -10.28 -6.62
CA ILE A 165 14.30 -11.51 -7.30
C ILE A 165 15.27 -11.68 -8.47
N SER A 166 16.10 -12.72 -8.41
CA SER A 166 16.97 -13.11 -9.52
C SER A 166 16.26 -14.17 -10.35
N TRP A 167 16.16 -13.95 -11.66
CA TRP A 167 15.45 -14.85 -12.57
C TRP A 167 16.11 -14.86 -13.94
N ARG A 168 15.86 -15.91 -14.73
CA ARG A 168 16.51 -16.13 -16.01
C ARG A 168 15.52 -15.99 -17.15
N ASP A 169 15.82 -15.11 -18.10
CA ASP A 169 15.09 -15.05 -19.37
C ASP A 169 16.00 -15.60 -20.48
N GLY A 170 15.82 -16.87 -20.81
CA GLY A 170 16.70 -17.61 -21.72
C GLY A 170 18.16 -17.58 -21.26
N ARG A 171 18.99 -16.78 -21.92
CA ARG A 171 20.43 -16.64 -21.58
C ARG A 171 20.72 -15.51 -20.60
N PHE A 172 19.78 -14.60 -20.41
CA PHE A 172 19.98 -13.39 -19.61
C PHE A 172 19.60 -13.64 -18.15
N LEU A 173 20.40 -13.12 -17.24
CA LEU A 173 20.11 -13.13 -15.81
C LEU A 173 19.61 -11.74 -15.41
N HIS A 174 18.36 -11.67 -14.99
CA HIS A 174 17.70 -10.45 -14.54
C HIS A 174 17.66 -10.38 -13.01
N GLN A 175 17.68 -9.16 -12.49
CA GLN A 175 17.58 -8.89 -11.05
C GLN A 175 16.53 -7.82 -10.78
N THR A 176 15.29 -8.27 -10.59
CA THR A 176 14.18 -7.38 -10.27
C THR A 176 14.23 -6.97 -8.81
N THR A 177 14.31 -5.68 -8.53
CA THR A 177 14.48 -5.15 -7.18
C THR A 177 13.27 -4.35 -6.72
N PHE A 178 12.79 -4.65 -5.51
CA PHE A 178 11.73 -3.94 -4.82
C PHE A 178 12.24 -3.35 -3.50
N ALA A 179 11.71 -2.20 -3.10
CA ALA A 179 12.05 -1.54 -1.86
C ALA A 179 10.85 -1.44 -0.91
N TYR A 180 11.15 -1.66 0.37
CA TYR A 180 10.29 -1.43 1.52
C TYR A 180 10.89 -0.27 2.32
N ARG A 181 10.05 0.68 2.72
CA ARG A 181 10.47 1.82 3.53
C ARG A 181 9.51 2.05 4.69
N GLY A 182 10.05 2.64 5.76
CA GLY A 182 9.31 3.00 6.94
C GLY A 182 9.10 1.84 7.89
N TYR A 183 8.19 2.02 8.84
CA TYR A 183 8.00 1.10 9.95
C TYR A 183 7.86 -0.36 9.49
N ASN A 184 8.69 -1.21 10.11
CA ASN A 184 8.74 -2.64 9.94
C ASN A 184 9.17 -3.09 8.53
N ALA A 185 10.01 -2.31 7.84
CA ALA A 185 10.41 -2.58 6.45
C ALA A 185 11.00 -3.97 6.25
N ILE A 186 11.95 -4.39 7.10
CA ILE A 186 12.61 -5.69 6.99
C ILE A 186 11.62 -6.85 7.17
N ASN A 187 10.71 -6.77 8.14
CA ASN A 187 9.72 -7.83 8.36
C ASN A 187 8.70 -7.90 7.22
N LYS A 188 8.32 -6.76 6.62
CA LYS A 188 7.49 -6.73 5.41
C LYS A 188 8.19 -7.42 4.24
N ALA A 189 9.48 -7.13 4.04
CA ALA A 189 10.29 -7.76 3.01
C ALA A 189 10.44 -9.27 3.24
N THR A 190 10.69 -9.69 4.48
CA THR A 190 10.75 -11.10 4.89
C THR A 190 9.43 -11.82 4.66
N LYS A 191 8.30 -11.22 5.04
CA LYS A 191 6.97 -11.78 4.78
C LYS A 191 6.74 -11.99 3.28
N ALA A 192 7.09 -10.99 2.47
CA ALA A 192 6.97 -11.07 1.03
C ALA A 192 7.86 -12.16 0.42
N ARG A 193 9.13 -12.26 0.84
CA ARG A 193 10.02 -13.36 0.43
C ARG A 193 9.40 -14.72 0.75
N ASN A 194 8.87 -14.91 1.96
CA ASN A 194 8.29 -16.17 2.38
C ASN A 194 7.05 -16.54 1.55
N ILE A 195 6.23 -15.54 1.20
CA ILE A 195 5.11 -15.72 0.28
C ILE A 195 5.60 -16.18 -1.10
N LEU A 196 6.60 -15.50 -1.66
CA LEU A 196 7.17 -15.86 -2.97
C LEU A 196 7.78 -17.26 -2.98
N ILE A 197 8.51 -17.64 -1.92
CA ILE A 197 9.09 -18.99 -1.80
C ILE A 197 7.99 -20.05 -1.81
N ARG A 198 6.87 -19.83 -1.10
CA ARG A 198 5.73 -20.76 -1.14
C ARG A 198 5.16 -20.91 -2.54
N HIS A 199 5.07 -19.81 -3.29
CA HIS A 199 4.58 -19.85 -4.67
C HIS A 199 5.48 -20.64 -5.62
N ILE A 200 6.79 -20.66 -5.40
CA ILE A 200 7.77 -21.42 -6.19
C ILE A 200 7.77 -22.89 -5.79
N GLN A 201 7.63 -23.20 -4.50
CA GLN A 201 7.71 -24.57 -3.97
C GLN A 201 6.42 -25.38 -4.14
N GLN A 202 5.28 -24.72 -4.37
CA GLN A 202 4.02 -25.40 -4.66
C GLN A 202 3.91 -25.58 -6.18
N PRO A 203 4.16 -26.79 -6.73
CA PRO A 203 3.76 -27.08 -8.10
C PRO A 203 2.25 -26.87 -8.23
N ALA A 204 1.84 -26.31 -9.37
CA ALA A 204 0.45 -26.05 -9.72
C ALA A 204 -0.38 -27.33 -9.73
#